data_AF-T0HYE7-F1
#
_entry.id   AF-T0HYE7-F1
#
_cell.length_a   1.000
_cell.length_b   1.000
_cell.length_c   1.000
_cell.angle_alpha   90.00
_cell.angle_beta   90.00
_cell.angle_gamma   90.00
#
_symmetry.space_group_name_H-M   'P 1'
#
loop_
_entity.id
_entity.type
_entity.pdbx_description
1 polymer ?
#
loop_
_entity_poly.entity_id
_entity_poly.type
_entity_poly.pdbx_seq_one_letter_code
_entity_poly.pdbx_strand_id
1 'polypeptide(L)' 'MGSVLPYKEGYSGLELISHNPLQVVITVLIFAAGIAAAIIGLKAVIRKKERSVLVFLVILIGVYYILSFCGVAVNVFFN' A
#
# COMPACT_ATOMS: atom_id res chain seq x y z
N MET A 1 -16.00 -6.47 -22.81
CA MET A 1 -14.54 -6.50 -22.58
C MET A 1 -14.33 -6.75 -21.11
N GLY A 2 -14.12 -8.01 -20.72
CA GLY A 2 -14.07 -8.45 -19.32
C GLY A 2 -12.69 -8.22 -18.73
N SER A 3 -12.61 -7.43 -17.66
CA SER A 3 -11.44 -7.44 -16.79
C SER A 3 -11.46 -8.73 -15.97
N VAL A 4 -10.30 -9.35 -15.82
CA VAL A 4 -10.11 -10.58 -15.02
C VAL A 4 -10.40 -10.31 -13.52
N LEU A 5 -10.52 -9.05 -13.13
CA LEU A 5 -10.96 -8.57 -11.82
C LEU A 5 -11.97 -7.43 -12.02
N PRO A 6 -13.29 -7.67 -11.96
CA PRO A 6 -14.27 -6.61 -12.02
C PRO A 6 -14.26 -5.85 -10.70
N TYR A 7 -13.46 -4.79 -10.62
CA TYR A 7 -13.57 -3.82 -9.55
C TYR A 7 -14.90 -3.07 -9.72
N LYS A 8 -15.92 -3.42 -8.93
CA LYS A 8 -17.13 -2.60 -8.78
C LYS A 8 -16.90 -1.61 -7.65
N GLU A 9 -17.03 -0.33 -7.95
CA GLU A 9 -17.20 0.71 -6.95
C GLU A 9 -18.49 0.41 -6.16
N GLY A 10 -18.37 0.03 -4.89
CA GLY A 10 -19.53 -0.25 -4.02
C GLY A 10 -19.52 -1.58 -3.26
N TYR A 11 -18.48 -2.42 -3.40
CA TYR A 11 -18.33 -3.57 -2.51
C TYR A 11 -17.99 -3.10 -1.09
N SER A 12 -18.77 -3.53 -0.09
CA SER A 12 -18.38 -3.36 1.32
C SER A 12 -17.09 -4.13 1.59
N GLY A 13 -16.34 -3.75 2.62
CA GLY A 13 -15.01 -4.31 2.87
C GLY A 13 -14.88 -5.82 2.80
N LEU A 14 -15.88 -6.52 3.35
CA LEU A 14 -15.94 -7.97 3.37
C LEU A 14 -16.25 -8.57 1.99
N GLU A 15 -17.06 -7.91 1.18
CA GLU A 15 -17.35 -8.35 -0.18
C GLU A 15 -16.12 -8.20 -1.10
N LEU A 16 -15.29 -7.18 -0.87
CA LEU A 16 -14.02 -7.01 -1.59
C LEU A 16 -13.05 -8.18 -1.31
N ILE A 17 -13.00 -8.64 -0.06
CA ILE A 17 -12.18 -9.78 0.37
C ILE A 17 -12.70 -11.10 -0.21
N SER A 18 -14.02 -11.29 -0.19
CA SER A 18 -14.65 -12.51 -0.71
C SER A 18 -14.60 -12.61 -2.24
N HIS A 19 -14.73 -11.50 -2.96
CA HIS A 19 -14.75 -11.52 -4.43
C HIS A 19 -13.36 -11.38 -5.07
N ASN A 20 -12.40 -10.74 -4.40
CA ASN A 20 -11.07 -10.49 -4.95
C ASN A 20 -9.93 -10.83 -3.95
N PRO A 21 -9.82 -12.09 -3.48
CA PRO A 21 -8.82 -12.49 -2.49
C PRO A 21 -7.37 -12.27 -2.96
N LEU A 22 -7.11 -12.44 -4.27
CA LEU A 22 -5.80 -12.15 -4.87
C LEU A 22 -5.41 -10.67 -4.73
N GLN A 23 -6.35 -9.75 -4.95
CA GLN A 23 -6.11 -8.32 -4.84
C GLN A 23 -5.79 -7.93 -3.39
N VAL A 24 -6.48 -8.55 -2.42
CA VAL A 24 -6.19 -8.36 -0.99
C VAL A 24 -4.78 -8.83 -0.64
N VAL A 25 -4.38 -10.02 -1.08
CA VAL A 25 -3.02 -10.55 -0.85
C VAL A 25 -1.97 -9.62 -1.46
N ILE A 26 -2.16 -9.17 -2.70
CA ILE A 26 -1.24 -8.23 -3.36
C ILE A 26 -1.17 -6.91 -2.59
N THR A 27 -2.30 -6.40 -2.08
CA THR A 27 -2.35 -5.14 -1.31
C THR A 27 -1.58 -5.28 0.01
N VAL A 28 -1.70 -6.41 0.70
CA VAL A 28 -0.93 -6.70 1.93
C VAL A 28 0.57 -6.80 1.63
N LEU A 29 0.96 -7.44 0.52
CA LEU A 29 2.36 -7.51 0.10
C LEU A 29 2.94 -6.13 -0.24
N ILE A 30 2.18 -5.28 -0.94
CA ILE A 30 2.57 -3.90 -1.25
C ILE A 30 2.73 -3.09 0.04
N PHE A 31 1.84 -3.29 1.02
CA PHE A 31 1.95 -2.63 2.33
C PHE A 31 3.24 -3.03 3.07
N ALA A 32 3.55 -4.33 3.12
CA ALA A 32 4.79 -4.81 3.72
C ALA A 32 6.04 -4.26 3.01
N ALA A 33 6.01 -4.21 1.67
CA ALA A 33 7.07 -3.59 0.87
C ALA A 33 7.20 -2.09 1.13
N GLY A 34 6.09 -1.37 1.29
CA GLY A 34 6.06 0.05 1.63
C GLY A 34 6.70 0.35 2.99
N ILE A 35 6.42 -0.47 4.01
CA ILE A 35 7.07 -0.37 5.33
C ILE A 35 8.58 -0.60 5.20
N ALA A 36 8.99 -1.65 4.49
CA ALA A 36 10.40 -1.94 4.28
C ALA A 36 11.11 -0.79 3.55
N ALA A 37 10.50 -0.24 2.51
CA ALA A 37 11.03 0.90 1.75
C ALA A 37 11.18 2.15 2.63
N ALA A 38 10.18 2.46 3.47
CA ALA A 38 10.24 3.59 4.38
C ALA A 38 11.36 3.42 5.43
N ILE A 39 11.51 2.23 6.02
CA ILE A 39 12.56 1.94 7.01
C ILE A 39 13.96 2.01 6.37
N ILE A 40 14.13 1.39 5.20
CA ILE A 40 15.41 1.41 4.47
C ILE A 40 15.77 2.84 4.08
N GLY A 41 14.82 3.61 3.55
CA GLY A 41 15.01 5.01 3.21
C GLY A 41 15.41 5.84 4.43
N LEU A 42 14.67 5.71 5.55
CA LEU A 42 14.98 6.41 6.79
C LEU A 42 16.38 6.06 7.33
N LYS A 43 16.74 4.77 7.29
CA LYS A 43 18.07 4.30 7.69
C LYS A 43 19.17 4.85 6.79
N ALA A 44 18.93 4.97 5.48
CA ALA A 44 19.87 5.57 4.52
C ALA A 44 20.10 7.06 4.82
N VAL A 45 19.04 7.82 5.09
CA VAL A 45 19.14 9.24 5.46
C VAL A 45 19.92 9.42 6.77
N ILE A 46 19.56 8.66 7.82
CA ILE A 46 20.14 8.82 9.16
C ILE A 46 21.59 8.33 9.21
N ARG A 47 21.85 7.14 8.67
CA ARG A 47 23.12 6.43 8.88
C ARG A 47 24.16 6.73 7.81
N LYS A 48 23.75 6.87 6.54
CA LYS A 48 24.67 7.14 5.43
C LYS A 48 24.77 8.62 5.09
N LYS A 49 23.97 9.50 5.72
CA LYS A 49 23.83 10.93 5.38
C LYS A 49 23.55 11.15 3.89
N GLU A 50 22.96 10.16 3.22
CA GLU A 50 22.57 10.24 1.81
C GLU A 50 21.39 11.19 1.68
N ARG A 51 21.67 12.48 1.49
CA ARG A 51 20.68 13.52 1.19
C ARG A 51 20.33 13.54 -0.30
N SER A 52 20.12 12.37 -0.88
CA SER A 52 19.74 12.25 -2.28
C SER A 52 18.22 12.39 -2.41
N VAL A 53 17.78 13.16 -3.41
CA VAL A 53 16.35 13.33 -3.75
C VAL A 53 15.65 11.97 -3.92
N LEU A 54 16.38 10.98 -4.44
CA LEU A 54 15.90 9.60 -4.60
C LEU A 54 15.48 8.95 -3.29
N VAL A 55 16.22 9.16 -2.20
CA VAL A 55 15.92 8.53 -0.89
C VAL A 55 14.65 9.11 -0.29
N PHE A 56 14.45 10.43 -0.43
CA PHE A 56 13.20 11.09 -0.04
C PHE A 56 12.01 10.58 -0.85
N LEU A 57 12.19 10.36 -2.15
CA LEU A 57 11.15 9.84 -3.04
C LEU A 57 10.73 8.41 -2.64
N VAL A 58 11.68 7.57 -2.26
CA VAL A 58 11.42 6.21 -1.74
C VAL A 58 10.62 6.26 -0.43
N ILE A 59 10.95 7.16 0.48
CA ILE A 59 10.20 7.34 1.74
C ILE A 59 8.76 7.79 1.45
N LEU A 60 8.58 8.79 0.56
CA LEU A 60 7.27 9.28 0.14
C LEU A 60 6.41 8.17 -0.49
N ILE A 61 6.99 7.35 -1.36
CA ILE A 61 6.32 6.18 -1.95
C ILE A 61 5.90 5.17 -0.87
N GLY A 62 6.81 4.87 0.08
CA GLY A 62 6.50 3.98 1.20
C GLY A 62 5.33 4.49 2.06
N VAL A 63 5.33 5.79 2.38
CA VAL A 63 4.24 6.45 3.12
C VAL A 63 2.93 6.42 2.34
N TYR A 64 2.96 6.66 1.03
CA TYR A 64 1.78 6.55 0.17
C TYR A 64 1.15 5.15 0.20
N TYR A 65 1.96 4.09 0.13
CA TYR A 65 1.43 2.73 0.22
C TYR A 65 0.83 2.41 1.59
N ILE A 66 1.40 2.94 2.68
CA ILE A 66 0.85 2.80 4.03
C ILE A 66 -0.52 3.51 4.13
N LEU A 67 -0.62 4.74 3.62
CA LEU A 67 -1.87 5.51 3.60
C LEU A 67 -2.93 4.84 2.74
N SER A 68 -2.55 4.31 1.57
CA SER A 68 -3.45 3.60 0.67
C SER A 68 -4.04 2.34 1.32
N PHE A 69 -3.21 1.55 2.01
CA PHE A 69 -3.69 0.41 2.80
C PHE A 69 -4.63 0.85 3.93
N CYS A 70 -4.30 1.93 4.63
CA CYS A 70 -5.12 2.46 5.71
C CYS A 70 -6.49 2.94 5.19
N GLY A 71 -6.54 3.58 4.02
CA GLY A 71 -7.78 3.97 3.36
C GLY A 71 -8.66 2.78 2.98
N VAL A 72 -8.07 1.70 2.47
CA VAL A 72 -8.79 0.44 2.20
C VAL A 72 -9.30 -0.17 3.51
N ALA A 73 -8.48 -0.22 4.56
CA ALA A 73 -8.88 -0.76 5.86
C ALA A 73 -10.03 0.03 6.49
N VAL A 74 -10.00 1.36 6.45
CA VAL A 74 -11.10 2.20 6.97
C VAL A 74 -12.39 1.93 6.19
N ASN A 75 -12.32 1.84 4.87
CA ASN A 75 -13.48 1.47 4.05
C ASN A 75 -13.98 0.06 4.37
N VAL A 76 -13.11 -0.85 4.84
CA VAL A 76 -13.50 -2.20 5.23
C VAL A 76 -14.18 -2.27 6.59
N PHE A 77 -13.74 -1.46 7.56
CA PHE A 77 -14.23 -1.52 8.94
C PHE A 77 -15.41 -0.58 9.22
N PHE A 78 -15.54 0.51 8.47
CA PHE A 78 -16.52 1.57 8.73
C PHE A 78 -17.62 1.69 7.65
N ASN A 79 -17.60 0.84 6.61
CA ASN A 79 -18.52 0.86 5.48
C ASN A 79 -18.90 -0.58 5.08
#